data_AF-A0A0H3U7R2-F1
#
_entry.id   AF-A0A0H3U7R2-F1
#
_cell.length_a   1.000
_cell.length_b   1.000
_cell.length_c   1.000
_cell.angle_alpha   90.00
_cell.angle_beta   90.00
_cell.angle_gamma   90.00
#
_symmetry.space_group_name_H-M   'P 1'
#
loop_
_entity.id
_entity.type
_entity.pdbx_description
1 polymer ?
#
loop_
_entity_poly.entity_id
_entity_poly.type
_entity_poly.pdbx_seq_one_letter_code
_entity_poly.pdbx_strand_id
1 'polypeptide(L)'
;MRDLHAVSTSDLNKFWYCANMRNGIASTFQEDSGENNIYHGRVFVEMAGDQLTSEDKFKLYIDTSDATGGSIVGDDTGHLLSAARVGLKVEDAEPIIIHFEDGDAKSDINTKVDGQLVEAGQVIGPNGQTVTDPSEELDEYQLDSSEDPIAVPNKSIATLTANEPVQIDVYFYLEGCDPNCIEDIETNEAKLHLAFYAIAE
;
A
#
# COMPACT_ATOMS: atom_id res chain seq x y z
N MET A 1 3.92 -15.78 -11.39
CA MET A 1 3.25 -15.69 -10.09
C MET A 1 4.35 -15.49 -9.06
N ARG A 2 4.26 -14.46 -8.23
CA ARG A 2 5.27 -14.10 -7.22
C ARG A 2 4.69 -14.43 -5.86
N ASP A 3 5.43 -15.18 -5.06
CA ASP A 3 5.03 -15.49 -3.70
C ASP A 3 5.40 -14.30 -2.81
N LEU A 4 4.44 -13.79 -2.05
CA LEU A 4 4.65 -12.69 -1.11
C LEU A 4 4.65 -13.26 0.31
N HIS A 5 5.66 -12.87 1.08
CA HIS A 5 5.71 -13.15 2.51
C HIS A 5 5.53 -11.85 3.28
N ALA A 6 5.12 -11.98 4.55
CA ALA A 6 4.92 -10.84 5.41
C ALA A 6 6.22 -10.02 5.57
N VAL A 7 6.12 -8.72 5.31
CA VAL A 7 7.16 -7.74 5.54
C VAL A 7 6.58 -6.54 6.29
N SER A 8 7.45 -5.70 6.83
CA SER A 8 7.06 -4.46 7.48
C SER A 8 7.85 -3.29 6.92
N THR A 9 7.20 -2.13 6.78
CA THR A 9 7.85 -0.88 6.35
C THR A 9 7.13 0.32 6.93
N SER A 10 7.82 1.46 6.97
CA SER A 10 7.24 2.74 7.32
C SER A 10 7.54 3.84 6.31
N ASP A 11 8.18 3.53 5.18
CA ASP A 11 8.69 4.56 4.26
C ASP A 11 8.78 4.14 2.79
N LEU A 12 8.45 2.88 2.46
CA LEU A 12 8.59 2.28 1.12
C LEU A 12 10.02 2.25 0.55
N ASN A 13 11.03 2.75 1.27
CA ASN A 13 12.43 2.66 0.86
C ASN A 13 13.06 1.37 1.37
N LYS A 14 12.59 0.88 2.53
CA LYS A 14 13.09 -0.34 3.15
C LYS A 14 11.95 -1.22 3.64
N PHE A 15 12.10 -2.51 3.38
CA PHE A 15 11.19 -3.54 3.85
C PHE A 15 11.94 -4.49 4.76
N TRP A 16 11.28 -4.94 5.83
CA TRP A 16 11.86 -5.78 6.86
C TRP A 16 11.10 -7.09 6.94
N TYR A 17 11.80 -8.22 6.84
CA TYR A 17 11.19 -9.54 7.05
C TYR A 17 11.73 -10.19 8.31
N CYS A 18 10.98 -11.14 8.86
CA CYS A 18 11.41 -11.94 10.00
C CYS A 18 12.53 -12.89 9.59
N ALA A 19 13.74 -12.63 10.09
CA ALA A 19 14.89 -13.48 9.82
C ALA A 19 14.97 -14.68 10.78
N ASN A 20 14.56 -14.50 12.04
CA ASN A 20 14.55 -15.58 13.03
C ASN A 20 13.43 -15.42 14.06
N MET A 21 12.92 -16.57 14.49
CA MET A 21 11.98 -16.70 15.60
C MET A 21 12.69 -17.19 16.86
N ARG A 22 12.14 -16.80 18.02
CA ARG A 22 12.53 -17.34 19.33
C ARG A 22 11.29 -17.69 20.12
N ASN A 23 11.12 -18.98 20.44
CA ASN A 23 9.94 -19.50 21.16
C ASN A 23 8.61 -19.16 20.46
N GLY A 24 8.57 -19.22 19.12
CA GLY A 24 7.38 -18.91 18.32
C GLY A 24 7.11 -17.42 18.10
N ILE A 25 7.97 -16.53 18.60
CA ILE A 25 7.84 -15.07 18.47
C ILE A 25 8.90 -14.57 17.48
N ALA A 26 8.49 -13.75 16.52
CA ALA A 26 9.42 -13.05 15.63
C ALA A 26 10.33 -12.12 16.43
N SER A 27 11.66 -12.27 16.28
CA SER A 27 12.62 -11.66 17.22
C SER A 27 13.77 -10.89 16.58
N THR A 28 14.12 -11.19 15.33
CA THR A 28 15.15 -10.47 14.59
C THR A 28 14.68 -10.21 13.17
N PHE A 29 14.96 -9.02 12.66
CA PHE A 29 14.53 -8.57 11.34
C PHE A 29 15.74 -8.28 10.46
N GLN A 30 15.56 -8.52 9.17
CA GLN A 30 16.54 -8.21 8.14
C GLN A 30 15.88 -7.43 7.01
N GLU A 31 16.65 -6.55 6.39
CA GLU A 31 16.21 -5.78 5.24
C GLU A 31 16.02 -6.70 4.03
N ASP A 32 14.85 -6.64 3.38
CA ASP A 32 14.57 -7.32 2.11
C ASP A 32 15.14 -6.53 0.93
N SER A 33 16.47 -6.42 0.89
CA SER A 33 17.20 -5.64 -0.12
C SER A 33 17.01 -6.09 -1.58
N GLY A 34 16.47 -7.29 -1.80
CA GLY A 34 16.12 -7.80 -3.12
C GLY A 34 14.65 -7.63 -3.49
N GLU A 35 13.86 -6.98 -2.63
CA GLU A 35 12.41 -6.83 -2.76
C GLU A 35 11.70 -8.18 -2.91
N ASN A 36 12.27 -9.29 -2.43
CA ASN A 36 11.83 -10.64 -2.78
C ASN A 36 10.38 -10.91 -2.35
N ASN A 37 9.95 -10.29 -1.26
CA ASN A 37 8.66 -10.53 -0.60
C ASN A 37 7.62 -9.44 -0.91
N ILE A 38 7.92 -8.52 -1.84
CA ILE A 38 7.01 -7.46 -2.27
C ILE A 38 6.82 -7.53 -3.78
N TYR A 39 5.68 -7.07 -4.28
CA TYR A 39 5.55 -6.64 -5.66
C TYR A 39 5.99 -5.17 -5.76
N HIS A 40 6.84 -4.87 -6.74
CA HIS A 40 7.24 -3.51 -7.10
C HIS A 40 7.07 -3.36 -8.61
N GLY A 41 6.15 -2.48 -9.00
CA GLY A 41 5.87 -2.13 -10.39
C GLY A 41 6.03 -0.64 -10.62
N ARG A 42 6.01 -0.25 -11.90
CA ARG A 42 6.11 1.15 -12.31
C ARG A 42 5.06 1.45 -13.35
N VAL A 43 4.36 2.56 -13.15
CA VAL A 43 3.41 3.11 -14.13
C VAL A 43 3.78 4.56 -14.44
N PHE A 44 3.43 5.01 -15.64
CA PHE A 44 3.58 6.40 -16.05
C PHE A 44 2.19 6.96 -16.31
N VAL A 45 1.88 8.09 -15.69
CA VAL A 45 0.60 8.78 -15.83
C VAL A 45 0.86 10.17 -16.38
N GLU A 46 0.05 10.58 -17.36
CA GLU A 46 0.16 11.89 -18.00
C GLU A 46 -1.24 12.46 -18.24
N MET A 47 -1.44 13.73 -17.88
CA MET A 47 -2.60 14.50 -18.32
C MET A 47 -2.31 15.13 -19.67
N ALA A 48 -2.63 14.39 -20.74
CA ALA A 48 -2.38 14.81 -22.12
C ALA A 48 -3.58 15.54 -22.74
N GLY A 49 -3.33 16.62 -23.47
CA GLY A 49 -4.35 17.29 -24.26
C GLY A 49 -3.83 18.48 -25.06
N ASP A 50 -4.24 18.58 -26.33
CA ASP A 50 -3.79 19.61 -27.28
C ASP A 50 -4.08 21.05 -26.84
N GLN A 51 -5.04 21.25 -25.93
CA GLN A 51 -5.43 22.56 -25.39
C GLN A 51 -4.84 22.84 -24.01
N LEU A 52 -4.16 21.87 -23.41
CA LEU A 52 -3.55 22.01 -22.09
C LEU A 52 -2.15 22.61 -22.20
N THR A 53 -1.77 23.34 -21.18
CA THR A 53 -0.50 24.05 -21.04
C THR A 53 0.19 23.62 -19.75
N SER A 54 1.49 23.92 -19.61
CA SER A 54 2.24 23.61 -18.38
C SER A 54 1.76 24.39 -17.14
N GLU A 55 0.86 25.36 -17.32
CA GLU A 55 0.20 26.08 -16.23
C GLU A 55 -1.01 25.31 -15.67
N ASP A 56 -1.58 24.38 -16.45
CA ASP A 56 -2.71 23.56 -16.03
C ASP A 56 -2.25 22.45 -15.08
N LYS A 57 -2.87 22.40 -13.90
CA LYS A 57 -2.58 21.45 -12.83
C LYS A 57 -3.77 20.54 -12.55
N PHE A 58 -3.49 19.30 -12.18
CA PHE A 58 -4.49 18.29 -11.92
C PHE A 58 -4.15 17.52 -10.65
N LYS A 59 -5.13 17.30 -9.77
CA LYS A 59 -4.98 16.42 -8.62
C LYS A 59 -5.31 14.99 -9.02
N LEU A 60 -4.41 14.07 -8.68
CA LEU A 60 -4.53 12.64 -8.99
C LEU A 60 -5.14 11.88 -7.81
N TYR A 61 -6.09 11.00 -8.10
CA TYR A 61 -6.83 10.17 -7.16
C TYR A 61 -6.87 8.71 -7.63
N ILE A 62 -7.19 7.79 -6.71
CA ILE A 62 -7.46 6.40 -7.08
C ILE A 62 -8.90 6.32 -7.58
N ASP A 63 -9.09 5.73 -8.76
CA ASP A 63 -10.43 5.49 -9.30
C ASP A 63 -10.87 4.06 -8.98
N THR A 64 -12.00 3.91 -8.30
CA THR A 64 -12.58 2.61 -7.95
C THR A 64 -13.83 2.26 -8.73
N SER A 65 -14.22 3.07 -9.72
CA SER A 65 -15.39 2.81 -10.58
C SER A 65 -15.37 1.44 -11.27
N ASP A 66 -14.18 0.96 -11.67
CA ASP A 66 -13.96 -0.34 -12.31
C ASP A 66 -13.53 -1.44 -11.31
N ALA A 67 -13.40 -1.12 -10.02
CA ALA A 67 -13.01 -2.08 -9.00
C ALA A 67 -14.16 -3.06 -8.72
N THR A 68 -13.93 -4.36 -8.94
CA THR A 68 -14.95 -5.38 -8.68
C THR A 68 -15.18 -5.48 -7.17
N GLY A 69 -16.36 -5.06 -6.70
CA GLY A 69 -16.69 -5.07 -5.27
C GLY A 69 -16.12 -3.91 -4.47
N GLY A 70 -15.66 -2.83 -5.12
CA GLY A 70 -15.18 -1.61 -4.46
C GLY A 70 -13.78 -1.70 -3.86
N SER A 71 -13.09 -2.83 -3.98
CA SER A 71 -11.71 -2.98 -3.53
C SER A 71 -10.74 -3.05 -4.70
N ILE A 72 -9.65 -2.28 -4.60
CA ILE A 72 -8.52 -2.37 -5.54
C ILE A 72 -7.62 -3.59 -5.25
N VAL A 73 -7.82 -4.28 -4.12
CA VAL A 73 -7.13 -5.52 -3.73
C VAL A 73 -8.14 -6.57 -3.33
N GLY A 74 -8.11 -7.74 -3.96
CA GLY A 74 -8.96 -8.85 -3.54
C GLY A 74 -8.46 -10.18 -4.07
N ASP A 75 -8.94 -11.25 -3.45
CA ASP A 75 -8.81 -12.59 -4.04
C ASP A 75 -9.80 -12.81 -5.20
N ASP A 76 -9.78 -14.00 -5.80
CA ASP A 76 -10.71 -14.39 -6.88
C ASP A 76 -12.20 -14.35 -6.50
N THR A 77 -12.50 -14.26 -5.21
CA THR A 77 -13.85 -14.16 -4.64
C THR A 77 -14.16 -12.77 -4.08
N GLY A 78 -13.23 -11.83 -4.17
CA GLY A 78 -13.36 -10.45 -3.67
C GLY A 78 -13.09 -10.29 -2.18
N HIS A 79 -12.57 -11.29 -1.47
CA HIS A 79 -12.16 -11.12 -0.08
C HIS A 79 -10.89 -10.28 0.01
N LEU A 80 -10.96 -9.28 0.87
CA LEU A 80 -9.85 -8.39 1.23
C LEU A 80 -8.80 -9.17 2.03
N LEU A 81 -7.53 -9.01 1.63
CA LEU A 81 -6.41 -9.44 2.46
C LEU A 81 -6.16 -8.35 3.51
N SER A 82 -6.57 -8.58 4.76
CA SER A 82 -6.46 -7.59 5.85
C SER A 82 -5.03 -7.12 6.14
N ALA A 83 -4.03 -7.94 5.81
CA ALA A 83 -2.63 -7.58 5.90
C ALA A 83 -2.12 -6.82 4.66
N ALA A 84 -2.84 -6.82 3.54
CA ALA A 84 -2.36 -6.22 2.31
C ALA A 84 -2.26 -4.69 2.42
N ARG A 85 -1.21 -4.17 1.80
CA ARG A 85 -0.95 -2.75 1.66
C ARG A 85 -0.57 -2.41 0.23
N VAL A 86 -0.95 -1.21 -0.21
CA VAL A 86 -0.45 -0.61 -1.46
C VAL A 86 0.32 0.65 -1.10
N GLY A 87 1.59 0.69 -1.47
CA GLY A 87 2.43 1.88 -1.39
C GLY A 87 2.54 2.56 -2.74
N LEU A 88 2.37 3.88 -2.81
CA LEU A 88 2.61 4.67 -4.02
C LEU A 88 3.69 5.71 -3.76
N LYS A 89 4.68 5.77 -4.64
CA LYS A 89 5.75 6.77 -4.60
C LYS A 89 5.80 7.54 -5.92
N VAL A 90 5.67 8.86 -5.82
CA VAL A 90 5.74 9.80 -6.94
C VAL A 90 6.96 10.68 -6.73
N GLU A 91 7.74 10.98 -7.78
CA GLU A 91 9.06 11.63 -7.68
C GLU A 91 9.07 12.92 -6.82
N ASP A 92 8.00 13.72 -6.93
CA ASP A 92 7.85 15.01 -6.23
C ASP A 92 6.68 15.03 -5.22
N ALA A 93 6.23 13.87 -4.74
CA ALA A 93 5.20 13.78 -3.70
C ALA A 93 5.65 12.93 -2.51
N GLU A 94 5.01 13.14 -1.36
CA GLU A 94 5.20 12.26 -0.21
C GLU A 94 4.69 10.85 -0.56
N PRO A 95 5.45 9.78 -0.24
CA PRO A 95 4.97 8.43 -0.43
C PRO A 95 3.73 8.18 0.42
N ILE A 96 2.74 7.49 -0.14
CA ILE A 96 1.54 7.09 0.58
C ILE A 96 1.51 5.57 0.75
N ILE A 97 1.08 5.12 1.92
CA ILE A 97 0.83 3.70 2.21
C ILE A 97 -0.64 3.56 2.52
N ILE A 98 -1.32 2.72 1.77
CA ILE A 98 -2.75 2.48 1.89
C ILE A 98 -2.98 1.11 2.49
N HIS A 99 -3.86 1.05 3.47
CA HIS A 99 -4.38 -0.20 3.99
C HIS A 99 -5.84 -0.40 3.59
N PHE A 100 -6.25 -1.66 3.61
CA PHE A 100 -7.60 -2.07 3.26
C PHE A 100 -8.20 -2.76 4.47
N GLU A 101 -9.06 -2.06 5.21
CA GLU A 101 -9.79 -2.69 6.29
C GLU A 101 -10.89 -3.58 5.72
N ASP A 102 -10.93 -4.83 6.18
CA ASP A 102 -12.20 -5.40 6.62
C ASP A 102 -12.02 -5.64 8.12
N GLY A 103 -12.98 -5.21 8.94
CA GLY A 103 -12.80 -5.03 10.38
C GLY A 103 -12.17 -6.22 11.12
N ASP A 104 -11.55 -5.92 12.27
CA ASP A 104 -10.97 -6.90 13.20
C ASP A 104 -9.81 -7.74 12.63
N ALA A 105 -8.82 -7.11 11.99
CA ALA A 105 -7.47 -7.70 11.95
C ALA A 105 -6.92 -7.78 13.39
N LYS A 106 -7.35 -8.82 14.11
CA LYS A 106 -6.80 -9.18 15.42
C LYS A 106 -5.37 -9.65 15.17
N SER A 107 -4.46 -8.71 15.16
CA SER A 107 -3.08 -9.02 15.45
C SER A 107 -3.05 -9.50 16.90
N ASP A 108 -3.11 -10.82 17.09
CA ASP A 108 -2.45 -11.40 18.25
C ASP A 108 -0.95 -11.13 18.01
N ILE A 109 -0.50 -9.94 18.45
CA ILE A 109 0.82 -9.43 18.09
C ILE A 109 1.85 -10.34 18.73
N ASN A 110 2.49 -11.17 17.91
CA ASN A 110 3.55 -12.11 18.32
C ASN A 110 4.91 -11.66 17.75
N THR A 111 5.05 -10.36 17.53
CA THR A 111 6.30 -9.73 17.08
C THR A 111 6.96 -8.97 18.21
N LYS A 112 8.26 -9.22 18.42
CA LYS A 112 9.11 -8.42 19.31
C LYS A 112 10.32 -7.85 18.60
N VAL A 113 10.56 -6.55 18.77
CA VAL A 113 11.82 -5.88 18.43
C VAL A 113 12.60 -5.68 19.72
N ASP A 114 13.83 -6.21 19.78
CA ASP A 114 14.70 -6.16 20.97
C ASP A 114 14.02 -6.62 22.28
N GLY A 115 13.08 -7.56 22.17
CA GLY A 115 12.34 -8.12 23.31
C GLY A 115 11.13 -7.30 23.75
N GLN A 116 10.85 -6.15 23.13
CA GLN A 116 9.65 -5.36 23.32
C GLN A 116 8.59 -5.73 22.26
N LEU A 117 7.33 -5.85 22.69
CA LEU A 117 6.21 -6.14 21.79
C LEU A 117 5.99 -4.96 20.83
N VAL A 118 5.74 -5.26 19.56
CA VAL A 118 5.16 -4.27 18.64
C VAL A 118 3.71 -4.04 19.06
N GLU A 119 3.27 -2.79 19.18
CA GLU A 119 1.89 -2.48 19.57
C GLU A 119 0.97 -2.31 18.35
N ALA A 120 -0.34 -2.30 18.58
CA ALA A 120 -1.29 -1.98 17.51
C ALA A 120 -1.00 -0.57 16.95
N GLY A 121 -1.03 -0.43 15.63
CA GLY A 121 -0.65 0.80 14.95
C GLY A 121 0.86 1.07 14.93
N GLN A 122 1.69 0.03 15.13
CA GLN A 122 3.14 0.11 14.94
C GLN A 122 3.63 -0.85 13.87
N VAL A 123 4.68 -0.42 13.18
CA VAL A 123 5.41 -1.17 12.15
C VAL A 123 6.92 -1.10 12.42
N ILE A 124 7.71 -1.84 11.65
CA ILE A 124 9.17 -1.81 11.72
C ILE A 124 9.71 -0.75 10.75
N GLY A 125 10.36 0.26 11.31
CA GLY A 125 10.96 1.37 10.56
C GLY A 125 12.40 1.09 10.07
N PRO A 126 13.03 2.07 9.39
CA PRO A 126 14.28 1.91 8.62
C PRO A 126 15.55 1.51 9.37
N ASN A 127 15.48 1.39 10.71
CA ASN A 127 16.59 0.92 11.54
C ASN A 127 16.24 -0.39 12.27
N GLY A 128 15.17 -1.09 11.86
CA GLY A 128 14.68 -2.28 12.55
C GLY A 128 13.98 -1.99 13.88
N GLN A 129 13.63 -0.73 14.14
CA GLN A 129 12.97 -0.25 15.36
C GLN A 129 11.47 -0.09 15.14
N THR A 130 10.66 -0.13 16.21
CA THR A 130 9.23 0.14 16.08
C THR A 130 8.95 1.63 15.87
N VAL A 131 8.02 1.92 14.97
CA VAL A 131 7.53 3.28 14.67
C VAL A 131 6.02 3.22 14.47
N THR A 132 5.34 4.37 14.52
CA THR A 132 3.92 4.46 14.17
C THR A 132 3.70 4.00 12.72
N ASP A 133 2.69 3.17 12.50
CA ASP A 133 2.22 2.79 11.16
C ASP A 133 1.79 4.07 10.40
N PRO A 134 2.47 4.44 9.31
CA PRO A 134 2.16 5.66 8.57
C PRO A 134 1.00 5.47 7.58
N SER A 135 0.46 4.25 7.47
CA SER A 135 -0.58 3.97 6.49
C SER A 135 -1.90 4.63 6.82
N GLU A 136 -2.68 4.85 5.78
CA GLU A 136 -3.99 5.49 5.83
C GLU A 136 -5.03 4.63 5.11
N GLU A 137 -6.30 4.92 5.38
CA GLU A 137 -7.43 4.26 4.73
C GLU A 137 -7.51 4.67 3.25
N LEU A 138 -7.96 3.74 2.39
CA LEU A 138 -8.18 3.99 0.97
C LEU A 138 -9.18 5.15 0.73
N ASP A 139 -10.17 5.31 1.61
CA ASP A 139 -11.22 6.35 1.57
C ASP A 139 -10.66 7.78 1.53
N GLU A 140 -9.44 8.00 2.02
CA GLU A 140 -8.79 9.32 1.97
C GLU A 140 -8.35 9.73 0.56
N TYR A 141 -8.22 8.77 -0.38
CA TYR A 141 -7.64 8.97 -1.72
C TYR A 141 -8.52 8.50 -2.88
N GLN A 142 -9.58 7.74 -2.62
CA GLN A 142 -10.41 7.15 -3.67
C GLN A 142 -11.61 8.01 -4.07
N LEU A 143 -12.04 7.82 -5.31
CA LEU A 143 -13.31 8.30 -5.84
C LEU A 143 -13.91 7.27 -6.80
N ASP A 144 -15.21 7.39 -7.05
CA ASP A 144 -15.89 6.65 -8.13
C ASP A 144 -16.20 7.64 -9.27
N SER A 145 -15.48 7.52 -10.39
CA SER A 145 -15.65 8.41 -11.54
C SER A 145 -16.95 8.15 -12.33
N SER A 146 -17.70 7.11 -12.00
CA SER A 146 -19.02 6.81 -12.57
C SER A 146 -20.16 7.53 -11.86
N GLU A 147 -19.92 8.10 -10.68
CA GLU A 147 -20.91 8.88 -9.92
C GLU A 147 -21.10 10.31 -10.48
N ASP A 148 -22.32 10.85 -10.32
CA ASP A 148 -22.66 12.22 -10.67
C ASP A 148 -23.52 12.88 -9.56
N PRO A 149 -22.98 13.87 -8.81
CA PRO A 149 -21.61 14.39 -8.89
C PRO A 149 -20.58 13.44 -8.26
N ILE A 150 -19.36 13.42 -8.79
CA ILE A 150 -18.22 12.70 -8.18
C ILE A 150 -17.95 13.27 -6.78
N ALA A 151 -17.94 12.40 -5.76
CA ALA A 151 -17.49 12.75 -4.42
C ALA A 151 -15.96 12.78 -4.36
N VAL A 152 -15.37 13.99 -4.34
CA VAL A 152 -13.91 14.17 -4.35
C VAL A 152 -13.36 14.09 -2.91
N PRO A 153 -12.36 13.22 -2.64
CA PRO A 153 -11.77 13.11 -1.31
C PRO A 153 -10.80 14.28 -1.02
N ASN A 154 -10.45 14.45 0.26
CA ASN A 154 -9.63 15.58 0.71
C ASN A 154 -8.15 15.46 0.31
N LYS A 155 -7.62 14.24 0.21
CA LYS A 155 -6.23 14.00 -0.14
C LYS A 155 -6.12 13.53 -1.58
N SER A 156 -5.11 14.05 -2.27
CA SER A 156 -4.69 13.60 -3.60
C SER A 156 -3.38 12.85 -3.48
N ILE A 157 -3.15 11.88 -4.37
CA ILE A 157 -1.89 11.15 -4.49
C ILE A 157 -0.76 12.11 -4.86
N ALA A 158 -1.01 12.98 -5.84
CA ALA A 158 -0.05 13.95 -6.35
C ALA A 158 -0.78 15.07 -7.12
N THR A 159 -0.05 16.15 -7.40
CA THR A 159 -0.45 17.15 -8.40
C THR A 159 0.37 16.92 -9.67
N LEU A 160 -0.33 16.73 -10.79
CA LEU A 160 0.23 16.57 -12.13
C LEU A 160 0.27 17.91 -12.86
N THR A 161 1.32 18.14 -13.64
CA THR A 161 1.35 19.18 -14.68
C THR A 161 0.85 18.58 -16.00
N ALA A 162 0.07 19.33 -16.77
CA ALA A 162 -0.34 18.85 -18.09
C ALA A 162 0.84 18.61 -19.03
N ASN A 163 0.71 17.57 -19.87
CA ASN A 163 1.70 17.14 -20.86
C ASN A 163 3.08 16.81 -20.27
N GLU A 164 3.15 16.52 -18.98
CA GLU A 164 4.35 16.04 -18.29
C GLU A 164 4.05 14.65 -17.70
N PRO A 165 4.66 13.57 -18.23
CA PRO A 165 4.47 12.24 -17.69
C PRO A 165 5.17 12.13 -16.33
N VAL A 166 4.44 11.60 -15.36
CA VAL A 166 4.94 11.36 -14.01
C VAL A 166 5.05 9.85 -13.77
N GLN A 167 6.18 9.44 -13.18
CA GLN A 167 6.40 8.07 -12.76
C GLN A 167 5.76 7.82 -11.39
N ILE A 168 5.04 6.71 -11.26
CA ILE A 168 4.54 6.20 -9.99
C ILE A 168 5.12 4.81 -9.78
N ASP A 169 5.95 4.66 -8.75
CA ASP A 169 6.39 3.36 -8.27
C ASP A 169 5.30 2.80 -7.34
N VAL A 170 4.84 1.57 -7.65
CA VAL A 170 3.72 0.88 -7.01
C VAL A 170 4.26 -0.32 -6.24
N TYR A 171 4.06 -0.31 -4.93
CA TYR A 171 4.42 -1.38 -4.03
C TYR A 171 3.17 -2.12 -3.58
N PHE A 172 3.16 -3.44 -3.67
CA PHE A 172 2.11 -4.28 -3.07
C PHE A 172 2.75 -5.34 -2.20
N TYR A 173 2.35 -5.39 -0.94
CA TYR A 173 2.97 -6.26 0.05
C TYR A 173 1.98 -6.63 1.15
N LEU A 174 2.33 -7.63 1.95
CA LEU A 174 1.58 -8.03 3.13
C LEU A 174 2.29 -7.46 4.35
N GLU A 175 1.66 -6.51 5.04
CA GLU A 175 2.14 -5.96 6.30
C GLU A 175 2.07 -7.03 7.39
N GLY A 176 3.21 -7.33 7.96
CA GLY A 176 3.35 -8.30 9.01
C GLY A 176 4.80 -8.70 9.18
N CYS A 177 5.12 -9.18 10.37
CA CYS A 177 6.48 -9.52 10.72
C CYS A 177 6.56 -10.80 11.55
N ASP A 178 5.43 -11.48 11.76
CA ASP A 178 5.37 -12.84 12.28
C ASP A 178 4.91 -13.82 11.19
N PRO A 179 5.76 -14.78 10.78
CA PRO A 179 5.34 -15.85 9.88
C PRO A 179 4.35 -16.85 10.50
N ASN A 180 4.20 -16.86 11.84
CA ASN A 180 3.21 -17.67 12.54
C ASN A 180 1.93 -16.85 12.74
N CYS A 181 1.09 -16.76 11.71
CA CYS A 181 -0.32 -16.54 11.96
C CYS A 181 -0.83 -17.73 12.81
N ILE A 182 -1.69 -17.46 13.80
CA ILE A 182 -2.28 -18.51 14.64
C ILE A 182 -3.24 -19.40 13.80
N GLU A 183 -3.60 -18.93 12.61
CA GLU A 183 -4.41 -19.64 11.62
C GLU A 183 -3.55 -20.22 10.48
N ASP A 184 -4.10 -21.19 9.75
CA ASP A 184 -3.42 -21.86 8.64
C ASP A 184 -2.97 -20.84 7.57
N ILE A 185 -1.74 -20.98 7.08
CA ILE A 185 -1.23 -20.16 5.98
C ILE A 185 -1.96 -20.58 4.70
N GLU A 186 -2.91 -19.77 4.27
CA GLU A 186 -3.56 -19.93 2.96
C GLU A 186 -2.74 -19.25 1.87
N THR A 187 -2.58 -19.93 0.74
CA THR A 187 -2.01 -19.32 -0.47
C THR A 187 -3.17 -18.86 -1.35
N ASN A 188 -3.47 -17.56 -1.26
CA ASN A 188 -4.54 -16.94 -2.05
C ASN A 188 -3.93 -16.12 -3.20
N GLU A 189 -4.52 -16.24 -4.39
CA GLU A 189 -4.17 -15.36 -5.51
C GLU A 189 -4.76 -13.98 -5.22
N ALA A 190 -3.92 -12.96 -5.13
CA ALA A 190 -4.34 -11.58 -4.98
C ALA A 190 -4.30 -10.85 -6.32
N LYS A 191 -5.32 -10.06 -6.61
CA LYS A 191 -5.37 -9.17 -7.77
C LYS A 191 -5.30 -7.73 -7.31
N LEU A 192 -4.43 -6.95 -7.97
CA LEU A 192 -4.33 -5.51 -7.81
C LEU A 192 -4.98 -4.83 -9.03
N HIS A 193 -6.09 -4.14 -8.78
CA HIS A 193 -6.85 -3.37 -9.76
C HIS A 193 -6.63 -1.88 -9.51
N LEU A 194 -5.55 -1.32 -10.07
CA LEU A 194 -5.20 0.08 -9.86
C LEU A 194 -5.58 0.93 -11.08
N ALA A 195 -6.50 1.87 -10.89
CA ALA A 195 -6.86 2.89 -11.85
C ALA A 195 -6.71 4.28 -11.22
N PHE A 196 -6.55 5.31 -12.06
CA PHE A 196 -6.32 6.68 -11.62
C PHE A 196 -7.27 7.64 -12.32
N TYR A 197 -7.73 8.63 -11.58
CA TYR A 197 -8.55 9.73 -12.10
C TYR A 197 -7.94 11.07 -11.70
N ALA A 198 -7.99 12.04 -12.61
CA ALA A 198 -7.39 13.35 -12.41
C ALA A 198 -8.43 14.46 -12.57
N ILE A 199 -8.46 15.38 -11.60
CA ILE A 199 -9.39 16.52 -11.56
C ILE A 199 -8.58 17.80 -11.66
N ALA A 200 -9.01 18.73 -12.51
CA ALA A 200 -8.37 20.04 -12.62
C ALA A 200 -8.39 20.80 -11.28
N GLU A 201 -7.30 21.47 -10.95
CA GLU A 201 -7.17 22.32 -9.75
C GLU A 201 -7.87 23.68 -9.90
#